data_AF-A0A2E5PF70-F1
#
_entry.id   AF-A0A2E5PF70-F1
#
_cell.length_a   1.000
_cell.length_b   1.000
_cell.length_c   1.000
_cell.angle_alpha   90.00
_cell.angle_beta   90.00
_cell.angle_gamma   90.00
#
_symmetry.space_group_name_H-M   'P 1'
#
loop_
_entity.id
_entity.type
_entity.pdbx_description
1 polymer ?
#
loop_
_entity_poly.entity_id
_entity_poly.type
_entity_poly.pdbx_seq_one_letter_code
_entity_poly.pdbx_strand_id
1 'polypeptide(L)'
;MLCTIASPHMDRTNGWLIAACRASKLPSLGIMDHWKGFDRFCDEGGNARYRPDWIGCIDEHMCGELDRRFGGADRLFAVGQPALERVRPDSLDEPRPGWHSRVLLVSQPNDRDGSFDGIFLKSWEGRRLIDRLADLAPDTASLTYRPHPKEKLATLPAEIEVDTDSIAEIGRRYDWLVGVDSMLMLEGALRGMRTIILDLPELASTTDARVPYEYGCRLTELVRFPDVLADVRHPAVVDTGLRQMRSALRHSVARTVALVLSHLDRAAVHG
;
A
#
# COMPACT_ATOMS: atom_id res chain seq x y z
N MET A 1 -21.56 -11.07 10.90
CA MET A 1 -20.56 -10.17 11.50
C MET A 1 -19.77 -9.52 10.37
N LEU A 2 -19.52 -8.22 10.45
CA LEU A 2 -18.73 -7.47 9.47
C LEU A 2 -17.45 -6.96 10.14
N CYS A 3 -16.28 -7.25 9.59
CA CYS A 3 -15.01 -6.73 10.08
C CYS A 3 -14.06 -6.36 8.95
N THR A 4 -13.12 -5.46 9.23
CA THR A 4 -11.89 -5.39 8.44
C THR A 4 -11.03 -6.61 8.77
N ILE A 5 -10.12 -6.96 7.89
CA ILE A 5 -9.20 -8.08 8.15
C ILE A 5 -7.85 -7.47 8.51
N ALA A 6 -7.37 -7.69 9.73
CA ALA A 6 -6.07 -7.19 10.21
C ALA A 6 -5.13 -8.37 10.48
N SER A 7 -3.81 -8.18 10.32
CA SER A 7 -2.85 -9.23 10.67
C SER A 7 -2.91 -9.51 12.19
N PRO A 8 -3.06 -10.77 12.61
CA PRO A 8 -3.11 -11.17 14.02
C PRO A 8 -1.77 -10.96 14.73
N HIS A 9 -0.68 -10.74 13.98
CA HIS A 9 0.59 -10.31 14.54
C HIS A 9 0.55 -8.86 15.04
N MET A 10 -0.33 -8.02 14.48
CA MET A 10 -0.53 -6.64 14.91
C MET A 10 -1.76 -6.46 15.79
N ASP A 11 -2.87 -7.13 15.45
CA ASP A 11 -4.13 -7.04 16.17
C ASP A 11 -4.90 -8.36 16.06
N ARG A 12 -4.94 -9.11 17.17
CA ARG A 12 -5.64 -10.39 17.22
C ARG A 12 -7.17 -10.24 17.26
N THR A 13 -7.70 -9.04 17.53
CA THR A 13 -9.12 -8.82 17.84
C THR A 13 -10.03 -9.30 16.71
N ASN A 14 -9.73 -8.92 15.46
CA ASN A 14 -10.52 -9.33 14.31
C ASN A 14 -10.45 -10.84 14.07
N GLY A 15 -9.26 -11.44 14.21
CA GLY A 15 -9.07 -12.89 14.09
C GLY A 15 -9.86 -13.66 15.15
N TRP A 16 -9.84 -13.23 16.41
CA TRP A 16 -10.63 -13.83 17.48
C TRP A 16 -12.13 -13.66 17.27
N LEU A 17 -12.59 -12.50 16.79
CA LEU A 17 -13.99 -12.28 16.48
C LEU A 17 -14.49 -13.24 15.38
N ILE A 18 -13.69 -13.44 14.33
CA ILE A 18 -13.98 -14.41 13.26
C ILE A 18 -14.06 -15.83 13.83
N ALA A 19 -13.09 -16.22 14.66
CA ALA A 19 -13.08 -17.54 15.28
C ALA A 19 -14.29 -17.76 16.20
N ALA A 20 -14.66 -16.75 16.98
CA ALA A 20 -15.84 -16.78 17.85
C ALA A 20 -17.14 -16.89 17.04
N CYS A 21 -17.30 -16.11 15.97
CA CYS A 21 -18.44 -16.22 15.07
C CYS A 21 -18.59 -17.64 14.52
N ARG A 22 -17.50 -18.26 14.05
CA ARG A 22 -17.53 -19.64 13.55
C ARG A 22 -17.96 -20.63 14.64
N ALA A 23 -17.42 -20.51 15.85
CA ALA A 23 -17.80 -21.37 16.98
C ALA A 23 -19.29 -21.24 17.34
N SER A 24 -19.85 -20.04 17.18
CA SER A 24 -21.27 -19.74 17.39
C SER A 24 -22.14 -19.97 16.14
N LYS A 25 -21.59 -20.50 15.05
CA LYS A 25 -22.29 -20.67 13.75
C LYS A 25 -22.88 -19.36 13.20
N LEU A 26 -22.29 -18.23 13.55
CA LEU A 26 -22.66 -16.93 13.01
C LEU A 26 -21.83 -16.65 11.76
N PRO A 27 -22.47 -16.25 10.64
CA PRO A 27 -21.74 -15.92 9.43
C PRO A 27 -20.85 -14.69 9.62
N SER A 28 -19.71 -14.69 8.94
CA SER A 28 -18.72 -13.61 8.96
C SER A 28 -18.37 -13.13 7.55
N LEU A 29 -18.27 -11.82 7.39
CA LEU A 29 -17.83 -11.14 6.18
C LEU A 29 -16.63 -10.25 6.52
N GLY A 30 -15.51 -10.49 5.85
CA GLY A 30 -14.33 -9.64 5.94
C GLY A 30 -14.09 -8.85 4.66
N ILE A 31 -13.56 -7.64 4.77
CA ILE A 31 -13.08 -6.86 3.63
C ILE A 31 -11.55 -6.81 3.65
N MET A 32 -10.94 -7.26 2.56
CA MET A 32 -9.50 -7.20 2.29
C MET A 32 -9.23 -6.10 1.27
N ASP A 33 -8.65 -5.02 1.77
CA ASP A 33 -8.55 -3.74 1.08
C ASP A 33 -7.12 -3.44 0.59
N HIS A 34 -6.30 -4.49 0.49
CA HIS A 34 -4.91 -4.48 0.02
C HIS A 34 -4.58 -5.83 -0.64
N TRP A 35 -3.60 -5.85 -1.54
CA TRP A 35 -3.06 -7.06 -2.21
C TRP A 35 -2.07 -7.91 -1.38
N LYS A 36 -1.95 -7.69 -0.07
CA LYS A 36 -0.91 -8.36 0.77
C LYS A 36 -1.41 -8.76 2.15
N GLY A 37 -0.60 -9.57 2.84
CA GLY A 37 -0.82 -9.97 4.23
C GLY A 37 -1.80 -11.14 4.37
N PHE A 38 -1.64 -12.19 3.58
CA PHE A 38 -2.46 -13.41 3.64
C PHE A 38 -2.26 -14.22 4.93
N ASP A 39 -1.14 -14.03 5.61
CA ASP A 39 -0.86 -14.53 6.96
C ASP A 39 -1.99 -14.18 7.93
N ARG A 40 -2.73 -13.10 7.67
CA ARG A 40 -3.85 -12.66 8.52
C ARG A 40 -4.98 -13.67 8.68
N PHE A 41 -5.08 -14.62 7.76
CA PHE A 41 -6.07 -15.69 7.82
C PHE A 41 -5.60 -16.90 8.61
N CYS A 42 -4.30 -16.99 8.88
CA CYS A 42 -3.65 -18.18 9.39
C CYS A 42 -3.35 -18.09 10.89
N ASP A 43 -3.43 -19.22 11.60
CA ASP A 43 -2.81 -19.36 12.92
C ASP A 43 -1.31 -19.67 12.81
N GLU A 44 -0.65 -19.82 13.95
CA GLU A 44 0.79 -20.13 14.03
C GLU A 44 1.15 -21.47 13.35
N GLY A 45 0.17 -22.37 13.20
CA GLY A 45 0.32 -23.63 12.47
C GLY A 45 0.05 -23.52 10.97
N GLY A 46 -0.24 -22.32 10.45
CA GLY A 46 -0.57 -22.07 9.05
C GLY A 46 -2.01 -22.40 8.68
N ASN A 47 -2.85 -22.86 9.62
CA ASN A 47 -4.24 -23.20 9.33
C ASN A 47 -5.05 -21.93 9.16
N ALA A 48 -5.98 -21.89 8.19
CA ALA A 48 -6.82 -20.73 7.88
C ALA A 48 -7.92 -20.42 8.95
N ARG A 49 -7.55 -20.49 10.23
CA ARG A 49 -8.43 -20.33 11.40
C ARG A 49 -9.11 -18.97 11.45
N TYR A 50 -8.46 -17.92 10.97
CA TYR A 50 -8.97 -16.56 11.03
C TYR A 50 -9.59 -16.09 9.72
N ARG A 51 -9.91 -17.02 8.81
CA ARG A 51 -10.60 -16.72 7.55
C ARG A 51 -12.11 -16.51 7.75
N PRO A 52 -12.69 -15.36 7.33
CA PRO A 52 -14.13 -15.18 7.32
C PRO A 52 -14.84 -16.14 6.36
N ASP A 53 -16.16 -16.30 6.51
CA ASP A 53 -16.96 -17.14 5.60
C ASP A 53 -17.02 -16.54 4.20
N TRP A 54 -17.13 -15.22 4.10
CA TRP A 54 -17.11 -14.47 2.85
C TRP A 54 -16.06 -13.36 2.89
N ILE A 55 -15.44 -13.08 1.76
CA ILE A 55 -14.39 -12.05 1.66
C ILE A 55 -14.67 -11.12 0.49
N GLY A 56 -14.86 -9.84 0.79
CA GLY A 56 -14.76 -8.77 -0.20
C GLY A 56 -13.29 -8.46 -0.46
N CYS A 57 -12.84 -8.61 -1.69
CA CYS A 57 -11.46 -8.39 -2.13
C CYS A 57 -11.34 -7.07 -2.90
N ILE A 58 -10.17 -6.46 -2.86
CA ILE A 58 -9.90 -5.22 -3.61
C ILE A 58 -10.11 -5.37 -5.12
N ASP A 59 -9.85 -6.54 -5.70
CA ASP A 59 -10.09 -6.83 -7.11
C ASP A 59 -10.13 -8.33 -7.41
N GLU A 60 -10.29 -8.68 -8.70
CA GLU A 60 -10.29 -10.05 -9.22
C GLU A 60 -8.94 -10.75 -9.05
N HIS A 61 -7.82 -10.02 -9.16
CA HIS A 61 -6.49 -10.60 -8.95
C HIS A 61 -6.39 -11.16 -7.52
N MET A 62 -6.82 -10.37 -6.54
CA MET A 62 -6.86 -10.75 -5.15
C MET A 62 -7.80 -11.94 -4.87
N CYS A 63 -8.96 -11.99 -5.53
CA CYS A 63 -9.84 -13.17 -5.50
C CYS A 63 -9.10 -14.43 -5.98
N GLY A 64 -8.42 -14.34 -7.13
CA GLY A 64 -7.66 -15.45 -7.72
C GLY A 64 -6.52 -15.94 -6.82
N GLU A 65 -5.78 -15.03 -6.17
CA GLU A 65 -4.73 -15.40 -5.22
C GLU A 65 -5.30 -16.10 -3.97
N LEU A 66 -6.42 -15.62 -3.44
CA LEU A 66 -7.08 -16.24 -2.28
C LEU A 66 -7.65 -17.62 -2.61
N ASP A 67 -8.29 -17.78 -3.77
CA ASP A 67 -8.80 -19.08 -4.20
C ASP A 67 -7.67 -20.08 -4.43
N ARG A 68 -6.56 -19.66 -5.06
CA ARG A 68 -5.40 -20.54 -5.25
C ARG A 68 -4.81 -21.00 -3.92
N ARG A 69 -4.80 -20.13 -2.91
CA ARG A 69 -4.19 -20.42 -1.60
C ARG A 69 -5.11 -21.17 -0.63
N PHE A 70 -6.40 -20.88 -0.66
CA PHE A 70 -7.36 -21.35 0.36
C PHE A 70 -8.64 -21.96 -0.21
N GLY A 71 -8.85 -21.94 -1.52
CA GLY A 71 -10.06 -22.39 -2.21
C GLY A 71 -11.30 -21.56 -1.88
N GLY A 72 -12.44 -21.95 -2.47
CA GLY A 72 -13.75 -21.36 -2.17
C GLY A 72 -14.06 -20.08 -2.94
N ALA A 73 -13.77 -20.05 -4.24
CA ALA A 73 -14.10 -18.96 -5.16
C ALA A 73 -15.55 -18.45 -5.04
N ASP A 74 -16.52 -19.32 -4.72
CA ASP A 74 -17.94 -18.97 -4.52
C ASP A 74 -18.18 -18.02 -3.34
N ARG A 75 -17.15 -17.77 -2.53
CA ARG A 75 -17.20 -16.92 -1.32
C ARG A 75 -16.29 -15.70 -1.40
N LEU A 76 -15.70 -15.45 -2.56
CA LEU A 76 -14.80 -14.33 -2.81
C LEU A 76 -15.47 -13.35 -3.77
N PHE A 77 -15.41 -12.07 -3.45
CA PHE A 77 -16.12 -11.04 -4.22
C PHE A 77 -15.19 -9.86 -4.48
N ALA A 78 -14.92 -9.54 -5.76
CA ALA A 78 -14.18 -8.34 -6.11
C ALA A 78 -15.04 -7.10 -5.84
N VAL A 79 -14.78 -6.41 -4.73
CA VAL A 79 -15.54 -5.24 -4.30
C VAL A 79 -14.82 -3.93 -4.54
N GLY A 80 -13.49 -3.88 -4.73
CA GLY A 80 -12.76 -2.62 -4.86
C GLY A 80 -12.21 -2.10 -3.53
N GLN A 81 -11.73 -0.85 -3.52
CA GLN A 81 -11.30 -0.14 -2.31
C GLN A 81 -11.92 1.27 -2.27
N PRO A 82 -12.99 1.46 -1.47
CA PRO A 82 -13.66 2.75 -1.29
C PRO A 82 -12.77 3.96 -1.07
N ALA A 83 -11.65 3.79 -0.34
CA ALA A 83 -10.70 4.88 -0.11
C ALA A 83 -10.04 5.36 -1.42
N LEU A 84 -9.66 4.43 -2.29
CA LEU A 84 -8.97 4.74 -3.54
C LEU A 84 -9.93 5.20 -4.65
N GLU A 85 -11.20 4.76 -4.64
CA GLU A 85 -12.22 5.21 -5.61
C GLU A 85 -12.46 6.73 -5.56
N ARG A 86 -12.27 7.32 -4.38
CA ARG A 86 -12.46 8.76 -4.14
C ARG A 86 -11.26 9.60 -4.56
N VAL A 87 -10.11 8.97 -4.82
CA VAL A 87 -8.92 9.68 -5.23
C VAL A 87 -9.18 10.31 -6.59
N ARG A 88 -8.94 11.62 -6.67
CA ARG A 88 -9.05 12.40 -7.90
C ARG A 88 -7.64 12.81 -8.31
N PRO A 89 -7.34 12.82 -9.62
CA PRO A 89 -6.13 13.46 -10.11
C PRO A 89 -6.11 14.91 -9.64
N ASP A 90 -5.00 15.32 -9.04
CA ASP A 90 -4.75 16.73 -8.80
C ASP A 90 -4.32 17.36 -10.13
N SER A 91 -4.69 18.62 -10.39
CA SER A 91 -4.11 19.36 -11.52
C SER A 91 -2.67 19.64 -11.17
N LEU A 92 -1.75 18.80 -11.65
CA LEU A 92 -0.33 19.06 -11.51
C LEU A 92 0.08 20.12 -12.53
N ASP A 93 0.80 21.13 -12.05
CA ASP A 93 1.47 22.06 -12.93
C ASP A 93 2.46 21.30 -13.83
N GLU A 94 2.52 21.66 -15.11
CA GLU A 94 3.52 21.08 -15.99
C GLU A 94 4.93 21.44 -15.49
N PRO A 95 5.76 20.44 -15.18
CA PRO A 95 7.10 20.68 -14.67
C PRO A 95 7.97 21.31 -15.76
N ARG A 96 8.76 22.32 -15.36
CA ARG A 96 9.54 23.15 -16.27
C ARG A 96 11.03 22.85 -16.16
N PRO A 97 11.84 23.09 -17.21
CA PRO A 97 13.29 23.03 -17.10
C PRO A 97 13.79 23.95 -15.98
N GLY A 98 14.69 23.45 -15.12
CA GLY A 98 15.21 24.19 -13.96
C GLY A 98 14.28 24.22 -12.73
N TRP A 99 13.18 23.48 -12.75
CA TRP A 99 12.29 23.32 -11.60
C TRP A 99 13.01 22.59 -10.45
N HIS A 100 12.92 23.17 -9.25
CA HIS A 100 13.43 22.53 -8.04
C HIS A 100 12.44 21.45 -7.58
N SER A 101 12.82 20.19 -7.73
CA SER A 101 11.96 19.03 -7.46
C SER A 101 11.78 18.83 -5.96
N ARG A 102 10.52 18.84 -5.50
CA ARG A 102 10.18 18.55 -4.11
C ARG A 102 9.88 17.06 -3.98
N VAL A 103 10.71 16.34 -3.23
CA VAL A 103 10.67 14.87 -3.15
C VAL A 103 10.27 14.43 -1.74
N LEU A 104 9.21 13.64 -1.62
CA LEU A 104 8.81 13.02 -0.37
C LEU A 104 9.27 11.57 -0.29
N LEU A 105 10.13 11.27 0.67
CA LEU A 105 10.52 9.92 1.07
C LEU A 105 9.45 9.34 2.00
N VAL A 106 8.70 8.34 1.52
CA VAL A 106 7.57 7.73 2.21
C VAL A 106 7.99 6.42 2.86
N SER A 107 8.23 6.46 4.18
CA SER A 107 8.72 5.28 4.90
C SER A 107 7.62 4.27 5.23
N GLN A 108 8.04 3.02 5.39
CA GLN A 108 7.24 1.94 5.97
C GLN A 108 8.07 1.21 7.03
N PRO A 109 7.43 0.71 8.10
CA PRO A 109 8.12 -0.07 9.12
C PRO A 109 8.45 -1.46 8.56
N ASN A 110 9.56 -2.03 9.00
CA ASN A 110 9.74 -3.48 8.89
C ASN A 110 8.86 -4.17 9.92
N ASP A 111 7.80 -4.83 9.44
CA ASP A 111 6.88 -5.61 10.27
C ASP A 111 7.39 -7.04 10.51
N ARG A 112 8.21 -7.59 9.61
CA ARG A 112 8.71 -8.97 9.72
C ARG A 112 9.59 -9.24 10.95
N ASP A 113 10.42 -8.27 11.36
CA ASP A 113 11.31 -8.42 12.51
C ASP A 113 10.76 -7.77 13.79
N GLY A 114 9.56 -7.16 13.73
CA GLY A 114 8.92 -6.48 14.85
C GLY A 114 9.66 -5.24 15.37
N SER A 115 10.73 -4.79 14.70
CA SER A 115 11.51 -3.61 15.11
C SER A 115 10.72 -2.30 14.94
N PHE A 116 9.84 -2.28 13.93
CA PHE A 116 9.20 -1.07 13.41
C PHE A 116 10.20 -0.01 12.95
N ASP A 117 11.42 -0.42 12.58
CA ASP A 117 12.40 0.48 11.99
C ASP A 117 11.98 0.83 10.55
N GLY A 118 12.04 2.12 10.22
CA GLY A 118 11.69 2.62 8.89
C GLY A 118 12.68 2.16 7.83
N ILE A 119 12.20 1.79 6.64
CA ILE A 119 13.04 1.30 5.53
C ILE A 119 14.21 2.23 5.20
N PHE A 120 14.03 3.55 5.34
CA PHE A 120 15.04 4.56 5.01
C PHE A 120 16.11 4.70 6.10
N LEU A 121 15.77 4.31 7.33
CA LEU A 121 16.66 4.37 8.48
C LEU A 121 17.55 3.13 8.61
N LYS A 122 17.25 2.07 7.83
CA LYS A 122 18.07 0.87 7.79
C LYS A 122 19.44 1.13 7.18
N SER A 123 20.45 0.58 7.85
CA SER A 123 21.85 0.64 7.39
C SER A 123 22.18 -0.54 6.47
N TRP A 124 22.75 -0.24 5.31
CA TRP A 124 23.36 -1.19 4.40
C TRP A 124 24.79 -0.77 4.11
N GLU A 125 25.72 -1.72 4.20
CA GLU A 125 27.15 -1.46 4.01
C GLU A 125 27.67 -0.33 4.93
N GLY A 126 27.10 -0.23 6.14
CA GLY A 126 27.46 0.77 7.13
C GLY A 126 26.84 2.15 6.94
N ARG A 127 25.96 2.36 5.96
CA ARG A 127 25.28 3.65 5.73
C ARG A 127 23.77 3.49 5.63
N ARG A 128 23.01 4.44 6.16
CA ARG A 128 21.55 4.40 6.05
C ARG A 128 21.11 4.74 4.64
N LEU A 129 20.01 4.13 4.18
CA LEU A 129 19.46 4.44 2.86
C LEU A 129 19.16 5.94 2.70
N ILE A 130 18.61 6.59 3.72
CA ILE A 130 18.31 8.02 3.69
C ILE A 130 19.56 8.88 3.46
N ASP A 131 20.68 8.53 4.08
CA ASP A 131 21.95 9.25 3.91
C ASP A 131 22.47 9.09 2.47
N ARG A 132 22.35 7.88 1.92
CA ARG A 132 22.78 7.60 0.54
C ARG A 132 21.92 8.33 -0.48
N LEU A 133 20.61 8.42 -0.25
CA LEU A 133 19.70 9.18 -1.11
C LEU A 133 19.95 10.68 -1.03
N ALA A 134 20.28 11.20 0.16
CA ALA A 134 20.66 12.59 0.34
C ALA A 134 21.92 12.93 -0.48
N ASP A 135 22.96 12.10 -0.39
CA ASP A 135 24.20 12.27 -1.16
C ASP A 135 24.00 12.20 -2.68
N LEU A 136 23.03 11.42 -3.14
CA LEU A 136 22.73 11.22 -4.56
C LEU A 136 21.69 12.19 -5.10
N ALA A 137 20.98 12.92 -4.25
CA ALA A 137 19.99 13.88 -4.71
C ALA A 137 20.69 15.00 -5.47
N PRO A 138 20.21 15.39 -6.66
CA PRO A 138 20.76 16.54 -7.36
C PRO A 138 20.48 17.83 -6.58
N ASP A 139 21.33 18.85 -6.70
CA ASP A 139 21.13 20.17 -6.08
C ASP A 139 19.78 20.84 -6.44
N THR A 140 19.17 20.38 -7.54
CA THR A 140 17.85 20.79 -8.00
C THR A 140 16.72 20.01 -7.33
N ALA A 141 16.95 19.26 -6.26
CA ALA A 141 15.94 18.53 -5.53
C ALA A 141 16.04 18.76 -4.02
N SER A 142 14.89 18.90 -3.36
CA SER A 142 14.78 18.88 -1.90
C SER A 142 14.13 17.58 -1.46
N LEU A 143 14.69 16.97 -0.41
CA LEU A 143 14.17 15.75 0.17
C LEU A 143 13.43 16.07 1.47
N THR A 144 12.25 15.49 1.64
CA THR A 144 11.51 15.51 2.90
C THR A 144 11.16 14.08 3.29
N TYR A 145 11.15 13.77 4.58
CA TYR A 145 10.91 12.44 5.11
C TYR A 145 9.56 12.35 5.81
N ARG A 146 8.70 11.41 5.37
CA ARG A 146 7.48 11.05 6.08
C ARG A 146 7.67 9.71 6.81
N PRO A 147 7.79 9.71 8.15
CA PRO A 147 7.80 8.48 8.92
C PRO A 147 6.43 7.80 8.89
N HIS A 148 6.42 6.48 9.00
CA HIS A 148 5.19 5.78 9.33
C HIS A 148 4.80 6.04 10.81
N PRO A 149 3.52 6.11 11.18
CA PRO A 149 3.10 6.45 12.56
C PRO A 149 3.63 5.52 13.67
N LYS A 150 4.06 4.30 13.30
CA LYS A 150 4.63 3.32 14.23
C LYS A 150 6.17 3.35 14.30
N GLU A 151 6.82 4.10 13.41
CA GLU A 151 8.27 4.19 13.37
C GLU A 151 8.80 5.04 14.53
N LYS A 152 9.94 4.64 15.06
CA LYS A 152 10.72 5.49 15.97
C LYS A 152 11.55 6.44 15.12
N LEU A 153 11.29 7.74 15.26
CA LEU A 153 12.05 8.75 14.53
C LEU A 153 13.51 8.75 15.02
N ALA A 154 14.44 8.56 14.09
CA ALA A 154 15.87 8.73 14.31
C ALA A 154 16.34 10.10 13.80
N THR A 155 17.56 10.50 14.16
CA THR A 155 18.20 11.72 13.64
C THR A 155 18.32 11.65 12.13
N LEU A 156 17.75 12.60 11.40
CA LEU A 156 17.86 12.67 9.93
C LEU A 156 19.11 13.46 9.51
N PRO A 157 19.56 13.36 8.24
CA PRO A 157 20.48 14.34 7.65
C PRO A 157 19.96 15.78 7.87
N ALA A 158 20.87 16.75 8.03
CA ALA A 158 20.51 18.10 8.44
C ALA A 158 19.61 18.82 7.42
N GLU A 159 19.67 18.39 6.16
CA GLU A 159 18.96 18.95 5.02
C GLU A 159 17.57 18.34 4.81
N ILE A 160 17.22 17.28 5.56
CA ILE A 160 15.96 16.56 5.40
C ILE A 160 15.01 16.91 6.55
N GLU A 161 13.91 17.55 6.19
CA GLU A 161 12.83 17.85 7.12
C GLU A 161 11.88 16.67 7.30
N VAL A 162 11.18 16.65 8.44
CA VAL A 162 10.08 15.69 8.68
C VAL A 162 8.77 16.30 8.16
N ASP A 163 8.09 15.57 7.31
CA ASP A 163 6.77 15.92 6.82
C ASP A 163 5.68 15.47 7.79
N THR A 164 4.81 16.41 8.18
CA THR A 164 3.70 16.19 9.13
C THR A 164 2.34 16.51 8.54
N ASP A 165 2.28 16.81 7.24
CA ASP A 165 1.07 17.27 6.57
C ASP A 165 0.00 16.18 6.45
N SER A 166 -1.22 16.58 6.11
CA SER A 166 -2.25 15.61 5.75
C SER A 166 -1.97 14.98 4.37
N ILE A 167 -2.48 13.77 4.13
CA ILE A 167 -2.36 13.10 2.82
C ILE A 167 -2.94 13.97 1.68
N ALA A 168 -3.99 14.75 1.97
CA ALA A 168 -4.62 15.62 0.98
C ALA A 168 -3.71 16.76 0.49
N GLU A 169 -2.71 17.17 1.27
CA GLU A 169 -1.80 18.26 0.90
C GLU A 169 -0.55 17.77 0.17
N ILE A 170 -0.24 16.46 0.21
CA ILE A 170 0.95 15.88 -0.42
C ILE A 170 1.02 16.23 -1.91
N GLY A 171 -0.10 16.10 -2.63
CA GLY A 171 -0.17 16.36 -4.08
C GLY A 171 0.11 17.80 -4.48
N ARG A 172 0.03 18.75 -3.54
CA ARG A 172 0.35 20.17 -3.76
C ARG A 172 1.80 20.52 -3.39
N ARG A 173 2.36 19.81 -2.41
CA ARG A 173 3.69 20.08 -1.87
C ARG A 173 4.82 19.35 -2.55
N TYR A 174 4.55 18.19 -3.13
CA TYR A 174 5.61 17.32 -3.65
C TYR A 174 5.37 17.00 -5.11
N ASP A 175 6.46 16.93 -5.86
CA ASP A 175 6.46 16.58 -7.27
C ASP A 175 6.72 15.07 -7.45
N TRP A 176 7.45 14.48 -6.49
CA TRP A 176 7.83 13.09 -6.45
C TRP A 176 7.53 12.45 -5.10
N LEU A 177 7.07 11.20 -5.13
CA LEU A 177 7.12 10.29 -3.99
C LEU A 177 8.18 9.22 -4.22
N VAL A 178 8.91 8.85 -3.18
CA VAL A 178 9.91 7.78 -3.20
C VAL A 178 9.65 6.85 -2.03
N GLY A 179 9.55 5.55 -2.28
CA GLY A 179 9.25 4.60 -1.22
C GLY A 179 9.11 3.18 -1.75
N VAL A 180 8.65 2.27 -0.88
CA VAL A 180 8.28 0.91 -1.29
C VAL A 180 6.80 0.82 -1.64
N ASP A 181 6.41 -0.31 -2.21
CA ASP A 181 5.05 -0.61 -2.64
C ASP A 181 4.05 -0.53 -1.46
N SER A 182 3.26 0.56 -1.46
CA SER A 182 2.39 0.93 -0.35
C SER A 182 1.16 1.70 -0.80
N MET A 183 0.12 1.71 0.04
CA MET A 183 -1.12 2.44 -0.23
C MET A 183 -0.91 3.94 -0.43
N LEU A 184 0.03 4.56 0.30
CA LEU A 184 0.30 5.99 0.13
C LEU A 184 1.00 6.29 -1.20
N MET A 185 1.94 5.44 -1.61
CA MET A 185 2.59 5.54 -2.92
C MET A 185 1.55 5.35 -4.05
N LEU A 186 0.64 4.40 -3.88
CA LEU A 186 -0.44 4.14 -4.82
C LEU A 186 -1.43 5.31 -4.94
N GLU A 187 -1.83 5.88 -3.80
CA GLU A 187 -2.71 7.06 -3.76
C GLU A 187 -2.04 8.25 -4.46
N GLY A 188 -0.76 8.52 -4.20
CA GLY A 188 -0.03 9.57 -4.90
C GLY A 188 0.00 9.37 -6.41
N ALA A 189 0.28 8.15 -6.87
CA ALA A 189 0.25 7.82 -8.30
C ALA A 189 -1.16 8.01 -8.90
N LEU A 190 -2.22 7.64 -8.18
CA LEU A 190 -3.61 7.86 -8.61
C LEU A 190 -4.00 9.35 -8.64
N ARG A 191 -3.37 10.19 -7.81
CA ARG A 191 -3.46 11.66 -7.86
C ARG A 191 -2.67 12.26 -9.02
N GLY A 192 -1.89 11.46 -9.74
CA GLY A 192 -1.06 11.88 -10.86
C GLY A 192 0.38 12.22 -10.48
N MET A 193 0.74 12.10 -9.19
CA MET A 193 2.10 12.36 -8.74
C MET A 193 3.08 11.36 -9.37
N ARG A 194 4.33 11.80 -9.56
CA ARG A 194 5.38 10.89 -9.97
C ARG A 194 5.82 10.06 -8.77
N THR A 195 6.04 8.78 -8.99
CA THR A 195 6.43 7.85 -7.94
C THR A 195 7.64 7.05 -8.36
N ILE A 196 8.60 6.91 -7.43
CA ILE A 196 9.75 6.03 -7.54
C ILE A 196 9.54 4.90 -6.53
N ILE A 197 9.38 3.69 -7.03
CA ILE A 197 9.26 2.48 -6.23
C ILE A 197 10.64 1.88 -6.06
N LEU A 198 11.14 1.87 -4.82
CA LEU A 198 12.41 1.24 -4.46
C LEU A 198 12.25 -0.28 -4.57
N ASP A 199 12.90 -0.86 -5.58
CA ASP A 199 12.94 -2.30 -5.85
C ASP A 199 14.39 -2.80 -5.74
N LEU A 200 15.02 -2.41 -4.62
CA LEU A 200 16.41 -2.72 -4.31
C LEU A 200 16.48 -4.14 -3.72
N PRO A 201 17.50 -4.96 -4.05
CA PRO A 201 17.68 -6.29 -3.48
C PRO A 201 17.66 -6.32 -1.94
N GLU A 202 18.19 -5.27 -1.30
CA GLU A 202 18.26 -5.10 0.15
C GLU A 202 16.87 -4.93 0.79
N LEU A 203 15.89 -4.46 0.02
CA LEU A 203 14.49 -4.30 0.42
C LEU A 203 13.62 -5.51 0.06
N ALA A 204 14.17 -6.54 -0.59
CA ALA A 204 13.39 -7.73 -0.93
C ALA A 204 12.80 -8.42 0.33
N SER A 205 13.45 -8.25 1.48
CA SER A 205 13.00 -8.80 2.75
C SER A 205 11.93 -7.97 3.46
N THR A 206 11.61 -6.75 3.02
CA THR A 206 10.69 -5.83 3.72
C THR A 206 9.30 -5.77 3.12
N THR A 207 9.02 -6.47 2.01
CA THR A 207 7.69 -6.49 1.39
C THR A 207 7.23 -7.92 1.11
N ASP A 208 6.01 -8.26 1.53
CA ASP A 208 5.44 -9.62 1.39
C ASP A 208 4.82 -9.91 0.02
N ALA A 209 4.34 -8.86 -0.66
CA ALA A 209 3.73 -8.97 -1.98
C ALA A 209 3.71 -7.59 -2.65
N ARG A 210 3.70 -7.62 -3.99
CA ARG A 210 3.62 -6.43 -4.84
C ARG A 210 2.16 -6.15 -5.21
N VAL A 211 1.84 -4.88 -5.44
CA VAL A 211 0.61 -4.50 -6.12
C VAL A 211 0.66 -5.03 -7.56
N PRO A 212 -0.40 -5.67 -8.08
CA PRO A 212 -0.39 -6.35 -9.37
C PRO A 212 -0.48 -5.40 -10.58
N TYR A 213 -0.52 -4.09 -10.33
CA TYR A 213 -0.59 -3.05 -11.35
C TYR A 213 0.73 -2.32 -11.42
N GLU A 214 1.17 -2.01 -12.63
CA GLU A 214 2.33 -1.15 -12.83
C GLU A 214 1.97 0.30 -12.47
N TYR A 215 2.76 0.90 -11.58
CA TYR A 215 2.67 2.32 -11.26
C TYR A 215 4.05 2.84 -10.83
N GLY A 216 4.37 4.07 -11.22
CA GLY A 216 5.67 4.67 -10.96
C GLY A 216 6.83 4.07 -11.76
N CYS A 217 8.02 4.62 -11.51
CA CYS A 217 9.29 4.10 -12.00
C CYS A 217 9.92 3.19 -10.94
N ARG A 218 10.40 2.01 -11.32
CA ARG A 218 11.11 1.12 -10.39
C ARG A 218 12.59 1.45 -10.38
N LEU A 219 13.14 1.68 -9.19
CA LEU A 219 14.56 1.90 -8.97
C LEU A 219 15.19 0.61 -8.44
N THR A 220 15.93 -0.09 -9.29
CA THR A 220 16.64 -1.33 -8.96
C THR A 220 18.08 -1.11 -8.53
N GLU A 221 18.64 0.07 -8.84
CA GLU A 221 20.01 0.46 -8.51
C GLU A 221 20.01 1.88 -7.96
N LEU A 222 20.54 2.09 -6.75
CA LEU A 222 20.46 3.39 -6.08
C LEU A 222 21.20 4.50 -6.85
N VAL A 223 22.30 4.18 -7.53
CA VAL A 223 23.10 5.13 -8.33
C VAL A 223 22.29 5.78 -9.47
N ARG A 224 21.19 5.15 -9.88
CA ARG A 224 20.27 5.68 -10.91
C ARG A 224 19.32 6.75 -10.39
N PHE A 225 19.26 6.98 -9.09
CA PHE A 225 18.33 7.91 -8.46
C PHE A 225 18.34 9.33 -9.06
N PRO A 226 19.51 9.99 -9.27
CA PRO A 226 19.53 11.33 -9.83
C PRO A 226 18.98 11.36 -11.27
N ASP A 227 19.30 10.35 -12.09
CA ASP A 227 18.82 10.27 -13.48
C ASP A 227 17.31 10.12 -13.54
N VAL A 228 16.72 9.34 -12.63
CA VAL A 228 15.26 9.14 -12.57
C VAL A 228 14.56 10.43 -12.16
N LEU A 229 15.11 11.17 -11.19
CA LEU A 229 14.55 12.48 -10.80
C LEU A 229 14.65 13.51 -11.93
N ALA A 230 15.72 13.46 -12.73
CA ALA A 230 15.92 14.35 -13.87
C ALA A 230 15.01 14.03 -15.07
N ASP A 231 14.50 12.79 -15.18
CA ASP A 231 13.61 12.41 -16.27
C ASP A 231 12.17 12.90 -16.06
N VAL A 232 11.94 14.11 -16.54
CA VAL A 232 10.64 14.80 -16.51
C VAL A 232 9.58 14.11 -17.37
N ARG A 233 9.97 13.22 -18.30
CA ARG A 233 9.10 12.68 -19.37
C ARG A 233 8.43 11.35 -19.05
N HIS A 234 8.27 10.99 -17.79
CA HIS A 234 7.77 9.66 -17.44
C HIS A 234 6.25 9.57 -17.16
N PRO A 235 5.35 9.55 -18.17
CA PRO A 235 3.96 9.10 -17.97
C PRO A 235 3.48 7.94 -18.87
N ALA A 236 4.17 7.56 -19.96
CA ALA A 236 3.54 6.70 -20.98
C ALA A 236 3.25 5.24 -20.57
N VAL A 237 4.16 4.59 -19.82
CA VAL A 237 3.97 3.19 -19.34
C VAL A 237 3.08 3.15 -18.09
N VAL A 238 3.21 4.17 -17.23
CA VAL A 238 2.47 4.30 -15.96
C VAL A 238 0.96 4.50 -16.19
N ASP A 239 0.57 5.11 -17.30
CA ASP A 239 -0.84 5.42 -17.58
C ASP A 239 -1.69 4.15 -17.83
N THR A 240 -1.12 3.09 -18.41
CA THR A 240 -1.88 1.84 -18.64
C THR A 240 -2.18 1.10 -17.34
N GLY A 241 -1.19 0.92 -16.47
CA GLY A 241 -1.39 0.26 -15.18
C GLY A 241 -2.31 1.06 -14.25
N LEU A 242 -2.17 2.39 -14.21
CA LEU A 242 -3.09 3.27 -13.49
C LEU A 242 -4.53 3.21 -14.02
N ARG A 243 -4.72 3.11 -15.35
CA ARG A 243 -6.06 2.91 -15.94
C ARG A 243 -6.68 1.58 -15.53
N GLN A 244 -5.91 0.49 -15.59
CA GLN A 244 -6.38 -0.84 -15.18
C GLN A 244 -6.79 -0.83 -13.70
N MET A 245 -5.94 -0.27 -12.84
CA MET A 245 -6.20 -0.11 -11.43
C MET A 245 -7.46 0.73 -11.16
N ARG A 246 -7.59 1.91 -11.80
CA ARG A 246 -8.81 2.73 -11.69
C ARG A 246 -10.04 1.96 -12.13
N SER A 247 -9.95 1.17 -13.20
CA SER A 247 -11.06 0.33 -13.67
C SER A 247 -11.46 -0.71 -12.63
N ALA A 248 -10.48 -1.40 -12.02
CA ALA A 248 -10.73 -2.38 -10.97
C ALA A 248 -11.40 -1.75 -9.72
N LEU A 249 -11.03 -0.52 -9.39
CA LEU A 249 -11.51 0.21 -8.20
C LEU A 249 -12.87 0.91 -8.38
N ARG A 250 -13.41 1.02 -9.61
CA ARG A 250 -14.69 1.71 -9.86
C ARG A 250 -15.87 1.02 -9.17
N HIS A 251 -16.83 1.82 -8.72
CA HIS A 251 -18.06 1.36 -8.08
C HIS A 251 -17.81 0.55 -6.80
N SER A 252 -16.66 0.77 -6.15
CA SER A 252 -16.27 -0.05 -5.02
C SER A 252 -17.20 0.10 -3.83
N VAL A 253 -17.67 1.32 -3.57
CA VAL A 253 -18.67 1.57 -2.52
C VAL A 253 -19.95 0.80 -2.81
N ALA A 254 -20.47 0.90 -4.03
CA ALA A 254 -21.72 0.25 -4.42
C ALA A 254 -21.63 -1.27 -4.33
N ARG A 255 -20.54 -1.87 -4.83
CA ARG A 255 -20.29 -3.32 -4.73
C ARG A 255 -20.12 -3.77 -3.29
N THR A 256 -19.39 -3.02 -2.47
CA THR A 256 -19.21 -3.33 -1.04
C THR A 256 -20.54 -3.31 -0.30
N VAL A 257 -21.38 -2.29 -0.53
CA VAL A 257 -22.72 -2.19 0.08
C VAL A 257 -23.61 -3.35 -0.39
N ALA A 258 -23.64 -3.63 -1.70
CA ALA A 258 -24.42 -4.74 -2.24
C ALA A 258 -24.01 -6.09 -1.64
N LEU A 259 -22.70 -6.32 -1.47
CA LEU A 259 -22.19 -7.51 -0.81
C LEU A 259 -22.69 -7.61 0.64
N VAL A 260 -22.56 -6.53 1.42
CA VAL A 260 -23.02 -6.48 2.81
C VAL A 260 -24.53 -6.74 2.91
N LEU A 261 -25.34 -6.13 2.05
CA LEU A 261 -26.80 -6.36 2.06
C LEU A 261 -27.14 -7.81 1.71
N SER A 262 -26.52 -8.38 0.67
CA SER A 262 -26.73 -9.78 0.30
C SER A 262 -26.34 -10.76 1.42
N HIS A 263 -25.35 -10.39 2.23
CA HIS A 263 -24.92 -11.16 3.39
C HIS A 263 -25.95 -11.12 4.53
N LEU A 264 -26.51 -9.94 4.81
CA LEU A 264 -27.56 -9.77 5.82
C LEU A 264 -28.82 -10.58 5.46
N ASP A 265 -29.23 -10.55 4.18
CA ASP A 265 -30.40 -11.30 3.71
C ASP A 265 -30.19 -12.82 3.86
N ARG A 266 -29.01 -13.33 3.49
CA ARG A 266 -28.68 -14.76 3.66
C ARG A 266 -28.63 -15.19 5.12
N ALA A 267 -28.11 -14.33 6.00
CA ALA A 267 -28.08 -14.59 7.42
C ALA A 267 -29.49 -14.67 8.03
N ALA A 268 -30.43 -13.85 7.53
CA ALA A 268 -31.82 -13.85 8.00
C ALA A 268 -32.61 -15.09 7.57
N VAL A 269 -32.26 -15.73 6.45
CA VAL A 269 -32.95 -16.95 5.94
C VAL A 269 -32.48 -18.23 6.64
N HIS A 270 -31.26 -18.24 7.19
CA HIS A 270 -30.63 -19.44 7.74
C HIS A 270 -30.42 -19.44 9.27
N GLY A 271 -30.82 -18.36 9.97
CA GLY A 271 -30.83 -18.27 11.43
C GLY A 271 -32.21 -18.55 12.00
#